data_AF-A0A2S9GDW2-F1
#
_entry.id   AF-A0A2S9GDW2-F1
#
_cell.length_a   1.000
_cell.length_b   1.000
_cell.length_c   1.000
_cell.angle_alpha   90.00
_cell.angle_beta   90.00
_cell.angle_gamma   90.00
#
_symmetry.space_group_name_H-M   'P 1'
#
loop_
_entity.id
_entity.type
_entity.pdbx_description
1 polymer ?
#
loop_
_entity_poly.entity_id
_entity_poly.type
_entity_poly.pdbx_seq_one_letter_code
_entity_poly.pdbx_strand_id
1 'polypeptide(L)'
;ATASNPRFSVSRVDIDRGGATYTKDTLRDLHNQNPDADLYFIPGADALASILSWQNWEQLFAIARFVGVNRPGYELDGQHISAA
;
A
#
# COMPACT_ATOMS: atom_id res chain seq x y z
N ALA A 1 2.71 -0.13 19.34
CA ALA A 1 3.14 0.54 18.10
C ALA A 1 2.17 1.66 17.69
N THR A 2 0.86 1.41 17.64
CA THR A 2 -0.14 2.40 17.17
C THR A 2 -0.86 3.13 18.29
N ALA A 3 -1.05 2.53 19.47
CA ALA A 3 -1.90 3.07 20.56
C ALA A 3 -1.52 4.46 21.10
N SER A 4 -0.24 4.86 21.01
CA SER A 4 0.23 6.14 21.54
C SER A 4 0.17 7.30 20.55
N ASN A 5 -0.13 7.04 19.27
CA ASN A 5 -0.20 8.08 18.23
C ASN A 5 -1.67 8.32 17.84
N PRO A 6 -2.23 9.52 18.11
CA PRO A 6 -3.64 9.80 17.83
C PRO A 6 -4.00 9.81 16.34
N ARG A 7 -3.00 9.82 15.44
CA ARG A 7 -3.21 9.77 13.99
C ARG A 7 -3.17 8.35 13.43
N PHE A 8 -2.86 7.34 14.24
CA PHE A 8 -2.75 5.95 13.79
C PHE A 8 -3.96 5.14 14.25
N SER A 9 -4.57 4.44 13.32
CA SER A 9 -5.61 3.43 13.56
C SER A 9 -5.16 2.09 12.99
N VAL A 10 -5.90 1.03 13.32
CA VAL A 10 -5.65 -0.33 12.82
C VAL A 10 -6.92 -0.80 12.11
N SER A 11 -6.75 -1.37 10.92
CA SER A 11 -7.82 -2.03 10.19
C SER A 11 -7.65 -3.54 10.26
N ARG A 12 -8.78 -4.26 10.30
CA ARG A 12 -8.84 -5.72 10.30
C ARG A 12 -9.24 -6.32 8.95
N VAL A 13 -9.43 -5.51 7.91
CA VAL A 13 -10.00 -5.92 6.62
C VAL A 13 -9.38 -7.19 6.04
N ASP A 14 -8.05 -7.34 6.12
CA ASP A 14 -7.38 -8.52 5.58
C ASP A 14 -7.64 -9.78 6.41
N ILE A 15 -7.64 -9.66 7.74
CA ILE A 15 -7.90 -10.78 8.66
C ILE A 15 -9.34 -11.25 8.53
N ASP A 16 -10.28 -10.30 8.48
CA ASP A 16 -11.70 -10.59 8.48
C ASP A 16 -12.16 -11.12 7.10
N ARG A 17 -11.47 -10.74 6.01
CA ARG A 17 -11.69 -11.29 4.66
C ARG A 17 -11.25 -12.76 4.54
N GLY A 18 -10.17 -13.14 5.24
CA GLY A 18 -9.61 -14.48 5.21
C GLY A 18 -8.93 -14.83 3.87
N GLY A 19 -8.31 -16.01 3.83
CA GLY A 19 -7.57 -16.49 2.65
C GLY A 19 -6.24 -15.76 2.42
N ALA A 20 -5.73 -15.83 1.19
CA ALA A 20 -4.50 -15.13 0.81
C ALA A 20 -4.74 -13.61 0.77
N THR A 21 -3.80 -12.84 1.31
CA THR A 21 -3.87 -11.38 1.30
C THR A 21 -3.20 -10.82 0.05
N TYR A 22 -3.97 -10.06 -0.74
CA TYR A 22 -3.46 -9.27 -1.84
C TYR A 22 -3.76 -7.79 -1.60
N THR A 23 -2.75 -6.94 -1.78
CA THR A 23 -2.87 -5.49 -1.55
C THR A 23 -4.01 -4.85 -2.33
N LYS A 24 -4.34 -5.36 -3.53
CA LYS A 24 -5.46 -4.84 -4.33
C LYS A 24 -6.79 -4.97 -3.59
N ASP A 25 -6.98 -6.09 -2.88
CA ASP A 25 -8.21 -6.37 -2.16
C ASP A 25 -8.26 -5.51 -0.89
N THR A 26 -7.12 -5.35 -0.20
CA THR A 26 -6.98 -4.41 0.92
C THR A 26 -7.34 -2.97 0.52
N LEU A 27 -6.79 -2.47 -0.58
CA LEU A 27 -7.05 -1.11 -1.04
C LEU A 27 -8.51 -0.92 -1.47
N ARG A 28 -9.11 -1.92 -2.13
CA ARG A 28 -10.55 -1.90 -2.46
C ARG A 28 -11.42 -1.84 -1.22
N ASP A 29 -11.14 -2.67 -0.22
CA ASP A 29 -11.93 -2.70 1.01
C ASP A 29 -11.82 -1.39 1.79
N LEU A 30 -10.62 -0.81 1.86
CA LEU A 30 -10.40 0.49 2.48
C LEU A 30 -11.07 1.64 1.72
N HIS A 31 -11.04 1.61 0.38
CA HIS A 31 -11.73 2.59 -0.45
C HIS A 31 -13.24 2.50 -0.27
N ASN A 32 -13.81 1.29 -0.23
CA ASN A 32 -15.24 1.10 0.01
C ASN A 32 -15.69 1.59 1.39
N GLN A 33 -14.82 1.49 2.41
CA GLN A 33 -15.09 2.03 3.74
C GLN A 33 -14.93 3.55 3.83
N ASN A 34 -14.19 4.16 2.90
CA ASN A 34 -13.85 5.58 2.90
C ASN A 34 -13.93 6.14 1.46
N PRO A 35 -15.13 6.16 0.83
CA PRO A 35 -15.29 6.43 -0.60
C PRO A 35 -14.83 7.84 -1.00
N ASP A 36 -14.90 8.80 -0.09
CA ASP A 36 -14.51 10.19 -0.32
C ASP A 36 -13.02 10.46 0.00
N ALA A 37 -12.27 9.44 0.42
CA ALA A 37 -10.88 9.59 0.82
C ALA A 37 -9.91 9.26 -0.32
N ASP A 38 -8.89 10.10 -0.47
CA ASP A 38 -7.69 9.77 -1.24
C ASP A 38 -6.84 8.77 -0.45
N LEU A 39 -6.56 7.60 -1.03
CA LEU A 39 -5.73 6.59 -0.40
C LEU A 39 -4.25 6.78 -0.73
N TYR A 40 -3.40 6.69 0.29
CA TYR A 40 -1.95 6.70 0.18
C TYR A 40 -1.40 5.41 0.78
N PHE A 41 -0.80 4.55 -0.05
CA PHE A 41 -0.14 3.32 0.37
C PHE A 41 1.35 3.59 0.62
N ILE A 42 1.84 3.21 1.80
CA ILE A 42 3.20 3.52 2.26
C ILE A 42 4.03 2.23 2.38
N PRO A 43 4.62 1.72 1.28
CA PRO A 43 5.54 0.59 1.33
C PRO A 43 6.97 1.01 1.65
N GLY A 44 7.75 0.09 2.21
CA GLY A 44 9.21 0.22 2.23
C GLY A 44 9.82 0.10 0.83
N ALA A 45 11.04 0.63 0.67
CA ALA A 45 11.81 0.57 -0.57
C ALA A 45 11.88 -0.84 -1.19
N ASP A 46 12.05 -1.88 -0.36
CA ASP A 46 12.13 -3.28 -0.79
C ASP A 46 10.80 -3.82 -1.37
N ALA A 47 9.69 -3.45 -0.74
CA ALA A 47 8.36 -3.80 -1.24
C ALA A 47 8.04 -3.05 -2.54
N LEU A 48 8.41 -1.76 -2.62
CA LEU A 48 8.21 -0.98 -3.83
C LEU A 48 9.00 -1.54 -5.02
N ALA A 49 10.24 -1.98 -4.81
CA ALA A 49 11.08 -2.56 -5.87
C ALA A 49 10.50 -3.83 -6.52
N SER A 50 9.59 -4.54 -5.83
CA SER A 50 8.93 -5.75 -6.33
C SER A 50 7.46 -5.56 -6.69
N ILE A 51 6.94 -4.33 -6.67
CA ILE A 51 5.50 -4.08 -6.81
C ILE A 51 4.90 -4.61 -8.12
N LEU A 52 5.66 -4.60 -9.21
CA LEU A 52 5.21 -5.10 -10.51
C LEU A 52 5.01 -6.62 -10.54
N SER A 53 5.56 -7.35 -9.56
CA SER A 53 5.29 -8.79 -9.41
C SER A 53 4.00 -9.07 -8.60
N TRP A 54 3.34 -8.03 -8.09
CA TRP A 54 2.16 -8.21 -7.26
C TRP A 54 0.93 -8.50 -8.13
N GLN A 55 0.01 -9.29 -7.57
CA GLN A 55 -1.19 -9.70 -8.27
C GLN A 55 -2.02 -8.48 -8.69
N ASN A 56 -2.21 -8.30 -10.00
CA ASN A 56 -2.90 -7.16 -10.61
C ASN A 56 -2.35 -5.79 -10.15
N TRP A 57 -1.03 -5.64 -10.15
CA TRP A 57 -0.34 -4.41 -9.71
C TRP A 57 -0.90 -3.12 -10.34
N GLU A 58 -1.36 -3.16 -11.61
CA GLU A 58 -1.94 -2.00 -12.30
C GLU A 58 -3.16 -1.42 -11.57
N GLN A 59 -3.99 -2.28 -10.96
CA GLN A 59 -5.16 -1.85 -10.20
C GLN A 59 -4.77 -1.07 -8.94
N LEU A 60 -3.59 -1.35 -8.37
CA LEU A 60 -3.13 -0.67 -7.17
C LEU A 60 -2.97 0.83 -7.43
N PHE A 61 -2.35 1.18 -8.56
CA PHE A 61 -2.11 2.56 -8.96
C PHE A 61 -3.39 3.30 -9.38
N ALA A 62 -4.44 2.57 -9.76
CA ALA A 62 -5.75 3.14 -10.02
C ALA A 62 -6.54 3.49 -8.74
N ILE A 63 -6.22 2.84 -7.61
CA ILE A 63 -6.98 2.98 -6.35
C ILE A 63 -6.27 3.87 -5.34
N ALA A 64 -4.92 3.88 -5.33
CA ALA A 64 -4.14 4.60 -4.33
C ALA A 64 -2.87 5.23 -4.92
N ARG A 65 -2.43 6.31 -4.27
CA ARG A 65 -1.10 6.92 -4.49
C ARG A 65 -0.06 6.16 -3.67
N PHE A 66 1.15 6.02 -4.23
CA PHE A 66 2.23 5.27 -3.60
C PHE A 66 3.28 6.21 -3.02
N VAL A 67 3.65 5.97 -1.75
CA VAL A 67 4.66 6.74 -1.02
C VAL A 67 5.76 5.79 -0.53
N GLY A 68 6.78 5.58 -1.37
CA GLY A 68 7.94 4.75 -1.01
C GLY A 68 8.77 5.40 0.09
N VAL A 69 9.08 4.66 1.16
CA VAL A 69 9.96 5.12 2.23
C VAL A 69 11.31 4.43 2.21
N ASN A 70 12.37 5.22 2.42
CA ASN A 70 13.75 4.72 2.49
C ASN A 70 13.90 3.66 3.58
N ARG A 71 14.66 2.62 3.25
CA ARG A 71 15.07 1.59 4.19
C ARG A 71 16.59 1.42 4.07
N PRO A 72 17.36 1.51 5.17
CA PRO A 72 18.79 1.30 5.13
C PRO A 72 19.15 -0.02 4.42
N GLY A 73 20.05 0.05 3.43
CA GLY A 73 20.43 -1.10 2.59
C GLY A 73 19.62 -1.26 1.30
N TYR A 74 18.63 -0.41 1.04
CA TYR A 74 17.88 -0.36 -0.23
C TYR A 74 17.94 1.05 -0.80
N GLU A 75 18.49 1.19 -2.01
CA GLU A 75 18.46 2.45 -2.73
C GLU A 75 17.10 2.63 -3.42
N LEU A 76 16.45 3.75 -3.13
CA LEU A 76 15.31 4.24 -3.91
C LEU A 76 15.87 5.19 -4.96
N ASP A 77 15.97 4.71 -6.20
CA ASP A 77 16.26 5.55 -7.36
C ASP A 77 14.99 5.88 -8.19
N GLY A 78 15.11 6.86 -9.08
CA GLY A 78 14.01 7.27 -9.96
C GLY A 78 13.62 6.23 -11.02
N GLN A 79 14.39 5.15 -11.21
CA GLN A 79 14.03 4.07 -12.13
C GLN A 79 12.91 3.20 -11.57
N HIS A 80 12.71 3.20 -10.25
CA HIS A 80 11.60 2.51 -9.60
C HIS A 80 10.25 3.24 -9.71
N ILE A 81 10.23 4.51 -10.14
CA ILE A 81 9.01 5.36 -10.15
C ILE A 81 8.82 6.09 -11.50
N SER A 82 9.66 5.83 -12.49
CA SER A 82 9.52 6.44 -13.82
C SER A 82 8.59 5.64 -14.72
N ALA A 83 7.28 5.76 -14.48
CA ALA A 83 6.21 5.81 -15.49
C ALA A 83 4.85 5.57 -14.79
N ALA A 84 4.14 6.66 -14.54
CA ALA A 84 2.68 6.67 -14.48
C ALA A 84 2.20 7.69 -15.52
#